data_AF-H3H3W6-F1
#
_entry.id   AF-H3H3W6-F1
#
_cell.length_a   1.000
_cell.length_b   1.000
_cell.length_c   1.000
_cell.angle_alpha   90.00
_cell.angle_beta   90.00
_cell.angle_gamma   90.00
#
_symmetry.space_group_name_H-M   'P 1'
#
loop_
_entity.id
_entity.type
_entity.pdbx_description
1 polymer ?
#
loop_
_entity_poly.entity_id
_entity_poly.type
_entity_poly.pdbx_seq_one_letter_code
_entity_poly.pdbx_strand_id
1 'polypeptide(L)'
;AEGKLHEYKKLNASQQVTVVYTSLSALKSRRLTAFESQRHLTDSLMASCCATPIAGMPFRLGGEWVMDGGILDFQPIYDDKTVTVSPFYCTGADIKPSVYVPMWWAMIPPGVRDVEWLFDLGYEDGLKWIVKNGLTGKRKNVVIPTKSAEYVGEWSTTVGRVVGYRGFESRVLDALFVGLFVCLWRPMAFLCLYLELYLQAVVSGSKAVVFGAAAKLLISNIIMAAFAVVLATQGFQHTMLFFLGLTTAGFFLGGVVLLVGGIHEAAAVASQDWQRCRSYMRSITSLSLFLHCMPVVGSSVQVKRHEFLLRHSLVYRIAMYCM
;
A
#
# COMPACT_ATOMS: atom_id res chain seq x y z
N ALA A 1 -13.41 7.82 -25.05
CA ALA A 1 -13.27 6.61 -25.88
C ALA A 1 -13.38 5.40 -24.97
N GLU A 2 -14.38 4.55 -25.13
CA GLU A 2 -14.43 3.28 -24.39
C GLU A 2 -13.31 2.37 -24.92
N GLY A 3 -12.45 1.87 -24.01
CA GLY A 3 -11.34 1.00 -24.39
C GLY A 3 -11.86 -0.30 -25.02
N LYS A 4 -11.21 -0.79 -26.08
CA LYS A 4 -11.55 -2.04 -26.79
C LYS A 4 -11.18 -3.32 -26.00
N LEU A 5 -11.38 -3.31 -24.68
CA LEU A 5 -10.96 -4.40 -23.78
C LEU A 5 -11.70 -5.72 -24.03
N HIS A 6 -12.87 -5.66 -24.67
CA HIS A 6 -13.61 -6.85 -25.11
C HIS A 6 -12.84 -7.67 -26.17
N GLU A 7 -11.86 -7.06 -26.87
CA GLU A 7 -11.01 -7.73 -27.85
C GLU A 7 -9.84 -8.51 -27.23
N TYR A 8 -9.86 -8.80 -25.93
CA TYR A 8 -8.77 -9.49 -25.21
C TYR A 8 -8.31 -10.80 -25.86
N LYS A 9 -9.21 -11.54 -26.55
CA LYS A 9 -8.83 -12.76 -27.27
C LYS A 9 -7.86 -12.49 -28.43
N LYS A 10 -8.00 -11.35 -29.12
CA LYS A 10 -7.07 -10.96 -30.18
C LYS A 10 -5.72 -10.56 -29.59
N LEU A 11 -5.73 -9.88 -28.43
CA LEU A 11 -4.51 -9.55 -27.69
C LEU A 11 -3.77 -10.82 -27.25
N ASN A 12 -4.49 -11.82 -26.74
CA ASN A 12 -3.90 -13.12 -26.40
C ASN A 12 -3.31 -13.81 -27.63
N ALA A 13 -3.99 -13.76 -28.77
CA ALA A 13 -3.48 -14.37 -30.00
C ALA A 13 -2.22 -13.67 -30.52
N SER A 14 -2.14 -12.34 -30.40
CA SER A 14 -1.00 -11.57 -30.88
C SER A 14 0.18 -11.55 -29.90
N GLN A 15 -0.06 -11.75 -28.60
CA GLN A 15 0.94 -11.63 -27.53
C GLN A 15 1.68 -10.27 -27.55
N GLN A 16 1.06 -9.22 -28.10
CA GLN A 16 1.69 -7.91 -28.28
C GLN A 16 1.60 -7.01 -27.04
N VAL A 17 0.78 -7.39 -26.05
CA VAL A 17 0.58 -6.61 -24.84
C VAL A 17 1.02 -7.44 -23.65
N THR A 18 1.95 -6.88 -22.89
CA THR A 18 2.34 -7.40 -21.59
C THR A 18 1.95 -6.37 -20.54
N VAL A 19 1.18 -6.78 -19.54
CA VAL A 19 0.84 -5.95 -18.38
C VAL A 19 1.71 -6.35 -17.21
N VAL A 20 2.38 -5.36 -16.61
CA VAL A 20 3.32 -5.59 -15.51
C VAL A 20 2.75 -5.05 -14.22
N TYR A 21 2.77 -5.86 -13.16
CA TYR A 21 2.37 -5.45 -11.83
C TYR A 21 3.16 -6.22 -10.76
N THR A 22 3.17 -5.70 -9.54
CA THR A 22 3.85 -6.32 -8.40
C THR A 22 2.90 -7.28 -7.68
N SER A 23 3.32 -8.53 -7.47
CA SER A 23 2.63 -9.45 -6.56
C SER A 23 3.20 -9.30 -5.15
N LEU A 24 2.38 -8.74 -4.26
CA LEU A 24 2.67 -8.60 -2.83
C LEU A 24 2.60 -9.92 -2.06
N SER A 25 1.95 -10.94 -2.61
CA SER A 25 1.92 -12.27 -1.99
C SER A 25 3.14 -13.10 -2.39
N ALA A 26 3.60 -12.96 -3.65
CA ALA A 26 4.70 -13.76 -4.18
C ALA A 26 6.07 -13.05 -4.17
N LEU A 27 6.15 -11.80 -3.67
CA LEU A 27 7.39 -11.02 -3.60
C LEU A 27 8.09 -10.86 -4.96
N LYS A 28 7.32 -10.72 -6.05
CA LYS A 28 7.89 -10.69 -7.41
C LYS A 28 7.06 -9.88 -8.41
N SER A 29 7.72 -9.42 -9.47
CA SER A 29 7.06 -8.86 -10.65
C SER A 29 6.27 -9.96 -11.37
N ARG A 30 5.08 -9.60 -11.85
CA ARG A 30 4.23 -10.40 -12.73
C ARG A 30 4.15 -9.69 -14.08
N ARG A 31 4.50 -10.41 -15.15
CA ARG A 31 4.36 -9.98 -16.54
C ARG A 31 3.30 -10.85 -17.21
N LEU A 32 2.08 -10.33 -17.38
CA LEU A 32 0.98 -11.07 -17.98
C LEU A 32 0.81 -10.71 -19.46
N THR A 33 0.80 -11.72 -20.31
CA THR A 33 0.59 -11.58 -21.76
C THR A 33 -0.71 -12.25 -22.25
N ALA A 34 -1.40 -12.98 -21.37
CA ALA A 34 -2.64 -13.68 -21.67
C ALA A 34 -3.69 -13.40 -20.60
N PHE A 35 -4.91 -13.10 -21.04
CA PHE A 35 -6.03 -12.69 -20.19
C PHE A 35 -7.21 -13.64 -20.37
N GLU A 36 -7.81 -14.06 -19.26
CA GLU A 36 -8.91 -15.05 -19.28
C GLU A 36 -10.25 -14.43 -19.71
N SER A 37 -10.43 -13.16 -19.43
CA SER A 37 -11.66 -12.41 -19.72
C SER A 37 -11.38 -10.91 -19.84
N GLN A 38 -12.35 -10.15 -20.37
CA GLN A 38 -12.28 -8.69 -20.37
C GLN A 38 -12.07 -8.14 -18.96
N ARG A 39 -12.74 -8.72 -17.96
CA ARG A 39 -12.58 -8.32 -16.56
C ARG A 39 -11.17 -8.60 -16.06
N HIS A 40 -10.60 -9.76 -16.37
CA HIS A 40 -9.23 -10.09 -15.99
C HIS A 40 -8.22 -9.11 -16.62
N LEU A 41 -8.41 -8.72 -17.88
CA LEU A 41 -7.61 -7.67 -18.52
C LEU A 41 -7.76 -6.32 -17.81
N THR A 42 -9.00 -5.88 -17.52
CA THR A 42 -9.25 -4.65 -16.77
C THR A 42 -8.58 -4.67 -15.41
N ASP A 43 -8.77 -5.73 -14.62
CA ASP A 43 -8.21 -5.85 -13.27
C ASP A 43 -6.68 -5.90 -13.31
N SER A 44 -6.08 -6.48 -14.35
CA SER A 44 -4.63 -6.47 -14.57
C SER A 44 -4.10 -5.08 -14.87
N LEU A 45 -4.79 -4.31 -15.73
CA LEU A 45 -4.45 -2.91 -16.01
C LEU A 45 -4.60 -2.04 -14.76
N MET A 46 -5.67 -2.24 -13.98
CA MET A 46 -5.86 -1.58 -12.70
C MET A 46 -4.75 -1.93 -11.70
N ALA A 47 -4.30 -3.18 -11.67
CA ALA A 47 -3.17 -3.58 -10.82
C ALA A 47 -1.89 -2.84 -11.23
N SER A 48 -1.63 -2.75 -12.54
CA SER A 48 -0.46 -2.06 -13.09
C SER A 48 -0.42 -0.57 -12.76
N CYS A 49 -1.56 0.12 -12.70
CA CYS A 49 -1.63 1.54 -12.35
C CYS A 49 -1.98 1.84 -10.88
N CYS A 50 -2.08 0.82 -10.02
CA CYS A 50 -2.41 0.99 -8.60
C CYS A 50 -1.18 1.43 -7.78
N ALA A 51 -0.74 2.66 -7.99
CA ALA A 51 0.33 3.31 -7.24
C ALA A 51 -0.10 3.50 -5.77
N THR A 52 0.14 2.49 -4.94
CA THR A 52 -0.31 2.46 -3.54
C THR A 52 0.54 3.40 -2.68
N PRO A 53 -0.06 4.26 -1.81
CA PRO A 53 -1.50 4.44 -1.53
C PRO A 53 -2.16 5.59 -2.30
N ILE A 54 -1.50 6.16 -3.31
CA ILE A 54 -1.90 7.38 -4.00
C ILE A 54 -3.11 7.15 -4.92
N ALA A 55 -3.04 6.13 -5.78
CA ALA A 55 -4.08 5.81 -6.77
C ALA A 55 -5.05 4.73 -6.29
N GLY A 56 -4.78 4.09 -5.15
CA GLY A 56 -5.59 3.02 -4.60
C GLY A 56 -4.86 2.22 -3.54
N MET A 57 -5.56 1.26 -2.94
CA MET A 57 -4.99 0.28 -2.02
C MET A 57 -4.76 -1.05 -2.75
N PRO A 58 -3.81 -1.88 -2.30
CA PRO A 58 -3.59 -3.19 -2.90
C PRO A 58 -4.87 -4.01 -2.85
N PHE A 59 -5.14 -4.78 -3.90
CA PHE A 59 -6.34 -5.61 -4.02
C PHE A 59 -6.00 -7.02 -4.47
N ARG A 60 -7.01 -7.92 -4.51
CA ARG A 60 -6.79 -9.31 -4.89
C ARG A 60 -7.01 -9.54 -6.39
N LEU A 61 -6.02 -10.14 -7.03
CA LEU A 61 -6.06 -10.59 -8.43
C LEU A 61 -5.42 -11.97 -8.52
N GLY A 62 -6.12 -12.94 -9.12
CA GLY A 62 -5.60 -14.32 -9.25
C GLY A 62 -5.25 -14.99 -7.91
N GLY A 63 -5.94 -14.61 -6.83
CA GLY A 63 -5.66 -15.11 -5.48
C GLY A 63 -4.53 -14.38 -4.73
N GLU A 64 -3.75 -13.54 -5.41
CA GLU A 64 -2.63 -12.77 -4.86
C GLU A 64 -3.03 -11.34 -4.52
N TRP A 65 -2.38 -10.74 -3.53
CA TRP A 65 -2.41 -9.28 -3.33
C TRP A 65 -1.49 -8.62 -4.34
N VAL A 66 -1.98 -7.59 -5.04
CA VAL A 66 -1.25 -6.93 -6.13
C VAL A 66 -1.28 -5.41 -5.99
N MET A 67 -0.28 -4.76 -6.56
CA MET A 67 -0.17 -3.30 -6.73
C MET A 67 0.65 -2.97 -7.98
N ASP A 68 0.84 -1.67 -8.24
CA ASP A 68 1.66 -1.15 -9.35
C ASP A 68 3.04 -1.85 -9.48
N GLY A 69 3.48 -2.00 -10.73
CA GLY A 69 4.77 -2.61 -11.11
C GLY A 69 5.98 -1.73 -10.81
N GLY A 70 5.79 -0.46 -10.46
CA GLY A 70 6.84 0.53 -10.32
C GLY A 70 7.93 0.23 -9.29
N ILE A 71 7.67 -0.66 -8.34
CA ILE A 71 8.66 -1.07 -7.33
C ILE A 71 9.66 -2.10 -7.90
N LEU A 72 9.17 -3.12 -8.60
CA LEU A 72 9.99 -4.27 -8.99
C LEU A 72 10.39 -4.26 -10.46
N ASP A 73 9.65 -3.56 -11.32
CA ASP A 73 9.80 -3.62 -12.76
C ASP A 73 9.25 -2.35 -13.42
N PHE A 74 9.77 -1.19 -12.97
CA PHE A 74 9.33 0.15 -13.39
C PHE A 74 9.47 0.39 -14.90
N GLN A 75 10.52 -0.17 -15.50
CA GLN A 75 10.81 -0.06 -16.92
C GLN A 75 11.13 -1.44 -17.48
N PRO A 76 10.11 -2.23 -17.88
CA PRO A 76 10.31 -3.60 -18.30
C PRO A 76 11.10 -3.67 -19.60
N ILE A 77 12.29 -4.25 -19.52
CA ILE A 77 13.15 -4.56 -20.68
C ILE A 77 12.90 -6.02 -21.08
N TYR A 78 12.78 -6.28 -22.38
CA TYR A 78 12.60 -7.63 -22.94
C TYR A 78 13.88 -8.15 -23.60
N ASP A 79 14.52 -7.32 -24.42
CA ASP A 79 15.69 -7.65 -25.21
C ASP A 79 16.47 -6.38 -25.63
N ASP A 80 17.58 -6.58 -26.33
CA ASP A 80 18.44 -5.50 -26.85
C ASP A 80 17.76 -4.61 -27.92
N LYS A 81 16.55 -4.96 -28.35
CA LYS A 81 15.75 -4.21 -29.32
C LYS A 81 14.60 -3.44 -28.66
N THR A 82 14.50 -3.51 -27.33
CA THR A 82 13.44 -2.86 -26.58
C THR A 82 13.65 -1.35 -26.60
N VAL A 83 12.70 -0.62 -27.19
CA VAL A 83 12.67 0.85 -27.10
C VAL A 83 11.97 1.24 -25.81
N THR A 84 12.68 2.00 -24.98
CA THR A 84 12.20 2.38 -23.66
C THR A 84 11.65 3.80 -23.65
N VAL A 85 10.44 3.97 -23.11
CA VAL A 85 9.80 5.29 -22.95
C VAL A 85 9.62 5.56 -21.47
N SER A 86 9.96 6.76 -21.03
CA SER A 86 9.80 7.16 -19.63
C SER A 86 9.29 8.60 -19.54
N PRO A 87 8.31 8.87 -18.65
CA PRO A 87 7.88 10.23 -18.36
C PRO A 87 8.89 11.01 -17.49
N PHE A 88 9.95 10.35 -17.00
CA PHE A 88 10.93 10.94 -16.10
C PHE A 88 12.24 11.27 -16.83
N TYR A 89 12.59 12.56 -16.84
CA TYR A 89 13.78 13.09 -17.53
C TYR A 89 15.11 12.52 -16.98
N CYS A 90 15.13 12.12 -15.71
CA CYS A 90 16.28 11.58 -15.00
C CYS A 90 16.53 10.08 -15.21
N THR A 91 15.75 9.41 -16.07
CA THR A 91 15.91 7.97 -16.35
C THR A 91 16.86 7.69 -17.51
N GLY A 92 17.38 6.45 -17.58
CA GLY A 92 18.21 5.95 -18.68
C GLY A 92 17.43 5.52 -19.93
N ALA A 93 16.21 6.02 -20.12
CA ALA A 93 15.33 5.64 -21.22
C ALA A 93 15.76 6.22 -22.58
N ASP A 94 15.38 5.53 -23.66
CA ASP A 94 15.57 5.95 -25.05
C ASP A 94 14.81 7.24 -25.36
N ILE A 95 13.52 7.25 -25.01
CA ILE A 95 12.60 8.37 -25.18
C ILE A 95 12.21 8.87 -23.80
N LYS A 96 12.53 10.14 -23.54
CA LYS A 96 12.26 10.83 -22.28
C LYS A 96 12.18 12.33 -22.51
N PRO A 97 11.58 13.08 -21.57
CA PRO A 97 11.50 14.53 -21.66
C PRO A 97 12.86 15.18 -21.94
N SER A 98 12.93 15.99 -22.99
CA SER A 98 14.11 16.80 -23.34
C SER A 98 14.25 18.06 -22.49
N VAL A 99 13.21 18.38 -21.73
CA VAL A 99 13.15 19.50 -20.78
C VAL A 99 12.80 18.98 -19.39
N TYR A 100 13.00 19.83 -18.38
CA TYR A 100 12.64 19.50 -17.01
C TYR A 100 11.13 19.27 -16.87
N VAL A 101 10.76 18.13 -16.29
CA VAL A 101 9.40 17.80 -15.88
C VAL A 101 9.42 17.53 -14.38
N PRO A 102 8.58 18.21 -13.59
CA PRO A 102 8.59 18.03 -12.14
C PRO A 102 8.29 16.60 -11.70
N MET A 103 9.19 15.99 -10.92
CA MET A 103 9.03 14.61 -10.44
C MET A 103 7.80 14.44 -9.53
N TRP A 104 7.40 15.48 -8.79
CA TRP A 104 6.21 15.44 -7.93
C TRP A 104 4.90 15.30 -8.69
N TRP A 105 4.89 15.51 -10.02
CA TRP A 105 3.73 15.22 -10.86
C TRP A 105 3.33 13.74 -10.87
N ALA A 106 4.24 12.84 -10.46
CA ALA A 106 3.92 11.44 -10.22
C ALA A 106 3.00 11.22 -9.01
N MET A 107 3.01 12.15 -8.03
CA MET A 107 2.18 12.08 -6.83
C MET A 107 0.96 12.98 -6.92
N ILE A 108 1.14 14.19 -7.48
CA ILE A 108 0.09 15.20 -7.62
C ILE A 108 -0.04 15.50 -9.11
N PRO A 109 -1.09 14.98 -9.78
CA PRO A 109 -1.23 15.13 -11.21
C PRO A 109 -1.30 16.62 -11.58
N PRO A 110 -0.70 17.03 -12.70
CA PRO A 110 -0.67 18.43 -13.10
C PRO A 110 -2.00 18.85 -13.72
N GLY A 111 -2.16 20.14 -14.02
CA GLY A 111 -3.37 20.68 -14.63
C GLY A 111 -3.57 20.16 -16.06
N VAL A 112 -4.79 20.28 -16.59
CA VAL A 112 -5.14 19.80 -17.96
C VAL A 112 -4.17 20.34 -19.02
N ARG A 113 -3.85 21.64 -18.96
CA ARG A 113 -2.92 22.30 -19.88
C ARG A 113 -1.51 21.72 -19.80
N ASP A 114 -1.03 21.40 -18.60
CA ASP A 114 0.29 20.79 -18.40
C ASP A 114 0.34 19.36 -18.93
N VAL A 115 -0.76 18.60 -18.81
CA VAL A 115 -0.88 17.25 -19.39
C VAL A 115 -0.84 17.30 -20.92
N GLU A 116 -1.55 18.25 -21.54
CA GLU A 116 -1.50 18.47 -22.99
C GLU A 116 -0.09 18.83 -23.46
N TRP A 117 0.59 19.71 -22.72
CA TRP A 117 1.98 20.04 -22.98
C TRP A 117 2.91 18.83 -22.85
N LEU A 118 2.75 18.01 -21.81
CA LEU A 118 3.56 16.81 -21.58
C LEU A 118 3.36 15.78 -22.71
N PHE A 119 2.14 15.67 -23.23
CA PHE A 119 1.83 14.85 -24.40
C PHE A 119 2.55 15.35 -25.66
N ASP A 120 2.46 16.65 -25.96
CA ASP A 120 3.15 17.27 -27.10
C ASP A 120 4.67 17.11 -26.99
N LEU A 121 5.24 17.32 -25.78
CA LEU A 121 6.66 17.12 -25.50
C LEU A 121 7.10 15.67 -25.78
N GLY A 122 6.35 14.69 -25.27
CA GLY A 122 6.63 13.27 -25.50
C GLY A 122 6.57 12.90 -26.99
N TYR A 123 5.63 13.49 -27.74
CA TYR A 123 5.53 13.32 -29.19
C TYR A 123 6.74 13.89 -29.92
N GLU A 124 7.15 15.12 -29.58
CA GLU A 124 8.35 15.76 -30.15
C GLU A 124 9.63 14.96 -29.85
N ASP A 125 9.80 14.50 -28.61
CA ASP A 125 10.97 13.74 -28.19
C ASP A 125 11.02 12.35 -28.83
N GLY A 126 9.86 11.71 -29.03
CA GLY A 126 9.74 10.49 -29.82
C GLY A 126 10.17 10.69 -31.27
N LEU A 127 9.71 11.77 -31.93
CA LEU A 127 10.13 12.11 -33.29
C LEU A 127 11.63 12.40 -33.39
N LYS A 128 12.18 13.17 -32.45
CA LYS A 128 13.63 13.44 -32.37
C LYS A 128 14.42 12.14 -32.24
N TRP A 129 13.96 11.21 -31.40
CA TRP A 129 14.60 9.90 -31.25
C TRP A 129 14.52 9.07 -32.54
N ILE A 130 13.36 9.02 -33.21
CA ILE A 130 13.20 8.32 -34.50
C ILE A 130 14.17 8.87 -35.56
N VAL A 131 14.25 10.20 -35.69
CA VAL A 131 15.15 10.86 -36.64
C VAL A 131 16.61 10.58 -36.32
N LYS A 132 17.01 10.70 -35.04
CA LYS A 132 18.37 10.43 -34.57
C LYS A 132 18.83 9.00 -34.85
N ASN A 133 17.91 8.03 -34.77
CA ASN A 133 18.21 6.62 -35.03
C ASN A 133 18.00 6.20 -36.50
N GLY A 134 17.71 7.13 -37.41
CA GLY A 134 17.52 6.83 -38.83
C GLY A 134 16.28 5.97 -39.13
N LEU A 135 15.29 5.97 -38.24
CA LEU A 135 14.07 5.14 -38.33
C LEU A 135 12.96 5.81 -39.16
N THR A 136 13.27 6.88 -39.89
CA THR A 136 12.31 7.63 -40.72
C THR A 136 11.95 6.91 -42.03
N GLY A 137 12.63 5.80 -42.34
CA GLY A 137 12.43 5.01 -43.55
C GLY A 137 12.67 5.85 -44.81
N LYS A 138 11.67 5.95 -45.68
CA LYS A 138 11.74 6.73 -46.93
C LYS A 138 11.44 8.22 -46.75
N ARG A 139 11.02 8.66 -45.55
CA ARG A 139 10.65 10.06 -45.29
C ARG A 139 11.91 10.87 -45.00
N LYS A 140 12.35 11.68 -45.98
CA LYS A 140 13.55 12.53 -45.86
C LYS A 140 13.32 13.81 -45.04
N ASN A 141 12.09 14.34 -45.03
CA ASN A 141 11.75 15.61 -44.36
C ASN A 141 10.70 15.36 -43.27
N VAL A 142 11.13 14.86 -42.11
CA VAL A 142 10.27 14.79 -40.93
C VAL A 142 10.30 16.17 -40.26
N VAL A 143 9.18 16.90 -40.34
CA VAL A 143 9.01 18.15 -39.61
C VAL A 143 8.69 17.81 -38.16
N ILE A 144 9.57 18.21 -37.25
CA ILE A 144 9.36 18.04 -35.82
C ILE A 144 8.58 19.28 -35.35
N PRO A 145 7.38 19.13 -34.78
CA PRO A 145 6.66 20.24 -34.14
C PRO A 145 7.53 20.88 -33.05
N THR A 146 7.29 22.15 -32.74
CA THR A 146 7.96 22.87 -31.65
C THR A 146 6.96 23.47 -30.66
N LYS A 147 5.77 22.89 -30.58
CA LYS A 147 4.68 23.37 -29.71
C LYS A 147 5.09 23.32 -28.25
N SER A 148 5.85 22.30 -27.84
CA SER A 148 6.30 22.18 -26.45
C SER A 148 7.35 23.24 -26.08
N ALA A 149 8.04 23.84 -27.06
CA ALA A 149 9.01 24.91 -26.86
C ALA A 149 8.37 26.28 -26.63
N GLU A 150 7.13 26.46 -27.08
CA GLU A 150 6.34 27.70 -26.88
C GLU A 150 5.63 27.73 -25.51
N TYR A 151 5.70 26.64 -24.75
CA TYR A 151 5.06 26.55 -23.44
C TYR A 151 5.73 27.45 -22.39
N VAL A 152 4.98 28.42 -21.87
CA VAL A 152 5.35 29.23 -20.72
C VAL A 152 4.52 28.80 -19.52
N GLY A 153 5.00 27.81 -18.78
CA GLY A 153 4.37 27.38 -17.53
C GLY A 153 4.61 28.40 -16.41
N GLU A 154 3.70 28.47 -15.43
CA GLU A 154 3.92 29.27 -14.20
C GLU A 154 5.15 28.78 -13.41
N TRP A 155 5.50 27.51 -13.59
CA TRP A 155 6.69 26.87 -13.02
C TRP A 155 7.96 27.07 -13.87
N SER A 156 7.89 27.81 -14.98
CA SER A 156 9.08 28.28 -15.69
C SER A 156 9.71 29.39 -14.86
N THR A 157 10.54 29.02 -13.89
CA THR A 157 11.35 29.99 -13.15
C THR A 157 12.24 30.74 -14.14
N THR A 158 12.38 32.05 -13.94
CA THR A 158 13.13 32.98 -14.81
C THR A 158 14.57 32.53 -15.09
N VAL A 159 15.14 31.70 -14.22
CA VAL A 159 16.48 31.09 -14.35
C VAL A 159 16.57 30.13 -15.55
N GLY A 160 15.48 29.43 -15.89
CA GLY A 160 15.42 28.50 -17.03
C GLY A 160 15.35 29.17 -18.40
N ARG A 161 15.16 30.49 -18.48
CA ARG A 161 15.05 31.23 -19.75
C ARG A 161 16.39 31.73 -20.29
N VAL A 162 17.41 31.88 -19.43
CA VAL A 162 18.70 32.49 -19.80
C VAL A 162 19.85 31.47 -19.83
N VAL A 163 19.77 30.43 -19.00
CA VAL A 163 20.82 29.42 -18.91
C VAL A 163 20.16 28.07 -19.06
N GLY A 164 20.12 27.55 -20.29
CA GLY A 164 19.53 26.26 -20.59
C GLY A 164 19.97 25.20 -19.57
N TYR A 165 18.98 24.51 -19.00
CA TYR A 165 19.14 23.40 -18.05
C TYR A 165 20.02 22.29 -18.65
N ARG A 166 21.34 22.48 -18.64
CA ARG A 166 22.35 21.49 -19.01
C ARG A 166 23.06 21.02 -17.73
N GLY A 167 22.46 20.04 -17.06
CA GLY A 167 23.20 18.92 -16.48
C GLY A 167 23.36 18.86 -14.96
N PHE A 168 23.69 19.96 -14.27
CA PHE A 168 24.22 19.85 -12.88
C PHE A 168 23.20 20.17 -11.77
N GLU A 169 22.49 21.29 -11.87
CA GLU A 169 21.62 21.80 -10.80
C GLU A 169 20.35 20.95 -10.60
N SER A 170 19.77 20.45 -11.69
CA SER A 170 18.61 19.55 -11.64
C SER A 170 18.94 18.17 -11.05
N ARG A 171 20.15 17.66 -11.25
CA ARG A 171 20.59 16.39 -10.65
C ARG A 171 20.77 16.49 -9.14
N VAL A 172 21.14 17.67 -8.63
CA VAL A 172 21.26 17.90 -7.18
C VAL A 172 19.89 17.99 -6.55
N LEU A 173 18.94 18.72 -7.15
CA LEU A 173 17.56 18.80 -6.65
C LEU A 173 16.85 17.45 -6.72
N ASP A 174 17.08 16.66 -7.77
CA ASP A 174 16.57 15.29 -7.86
C ASP A 174 17.26 14.36 -6.87
N ALA A 175 18.58 14.44 -6.68
CA ALA A 175 19.28 13.64 -5.67
C ALA A 175 18.83 14.01 -4.25
N LEU A 176 18.54 15.29 -4.00
CA LEU A 176 17.94 15.76 -2.77
C LEU A 176 16.49 15.29 -2.64
N PHE A 177 15.69 15.28 -3.71
CA PHE A 177 14.31 14.80 -3.68
C PHE A 177 14.24 13.28 -3.50
N VAL A 178 15.04 12.51 -4.25
CA VAL A 178 15.17 11.05 -4.09
C VAL A 178 15.77 10.74 -2.73
N GLY A 179 16.79 11.48 -2.28
CA GLY A 179 17.37 11.34 -0.96
C GLY A 179 16.36 11.63 0.15
N LEU A 180 15.60 12.72 0.05
CA LEU A 180 14.53 13.09 0.97
C LEU A 180 13.41 12.06 0.93
N PHE A 181 13.00 11.61 -0.25
CA PHE A 181 11.98 10.59 -0.43
C PHE A 181 12.42 9.28 0.23
N VAL A 182 13.61 8.77 -0.07
CA VAL A 182 14.14 7.54 0.57
C VAL A 182 14.30 7.72 2.08
N CYS A 183 14.80 8.88 2.54
CA CYS A 183 15.01 9.17 3.95
C CYS A 183 13.72 9.42 4.73
N LEU A 184 12.65 9.91 4.11
CA LEU A 184 11.35 10.15 4.76
C LEU A 184 10.40 8.96 4.62
N TRP A 185 10.43 8.29 3.47
CA TRP A 185 9.54 7.19 3.12
C TRP A 185 9.73 6.00 4.04
N ARG A 186 11.00 5.60 4.29
CA ARG A 186 11.29 4.50 5.21
C ARG A 186 10.76 4.78 6.62
N PRO A 187 11.12 5.90 7.30
CA PRO A 187 10.55 6.24 8.60
C PRO A 187 9.02 6.38 8.61
N MET A 188 8.42 6.98 7.58
CA MET A 188 6.97 7.10 7.48
C MET A 188 6.29 5.74 7.37
N ALA A 189 6.82 4.82 6.55
CA ALA A 189 6.28 3.47 6.42
C ALA A 189 6.33 2.72 7.75
N PHE A 190 7.43 2.85 8.52
CA PHE A 190 7.51 2.29 9.86
C PHE A 190 6.58 2.97 10.86
N LEU A 191 6.47 4.30 10.83
CA LEU A 191 5.54 5.03 11.70
C LEU A 191 4.11 4.52 11.49
N CYS A 192 3.68 4.41 10.24
CA CYS A 192 2.38 3.85 9.87
C CYS A 192 2.25 2.38 10.31
N LEU A 193 3.31 1.58 10.20
CA LEU A 193 3.32 0.19 10.66
C LEU A 193 3.13 0.11 12.17
N TYR A 194 3.86 0.90 12.94
CA TYR A 194 3.73 0.95 14.39
C TYR A 194 2.32 1.41 14.78
N LEU A 195 1.78 2.44 14.13
CA LEU A 195 0.42 2.90 14.35
C LEU A 195 -0.63 1.81 14.07
N GLU A 196 -0.50 1.08 12.96
CA GLU A 196 -1.39 -0.06 12.66
C GLU A 196 -1.29 -1.14 13.74
N LEU A 197 -0.07 -1.51 14.15
CA LEU A 197 0.15 -2.54 15.17
C LEU A 197 -0.39 -2.10 16.54
N TYR A 198 -0.22 -0.84 16.93
CA TYR A 198 -0.80 -0.30 18.17
C TYR A 198 -2.32 -0.32 18.11
N LEU A 199 -2.91 0.11 17.00
CA LEU A 199 -4.37 0.13 16.83
C LEU A 199 -4.94 -1.29 16.88
N GLN A 200 -4.30 -2.25 16.19
CA GLN A 200 -4.68 -3.66 16.24
C GLN A 200 -4.50 -4.27 17.63
N ALA A 201 -3.45 -3.91 18.37
CA ALA A 201 -3.23 -4.34 19.76
C ALA A 201 -4.31 -3.78 20.71
N VAL A 202 -4.67 -2.49 20.58
CA VAL A 202 -5.73 -1.86 21.38
C VAL A 202 -7.08 -2.48 21.08
N VAL A 203 -7.43 -2.69 19.81
CA VAL A 203 -8.71 -3.30 19.42
C VAL A 203 -8.80 -4.75 19.92
N SER A 204 -7.78 -5.58 19.67
CA SER A 204 -7.78 -6.99 20.11
C SER A 204 -7.69 -7.12 21.64
N GLY A 205 -6.89 -6.29 22.29
CA GLY A 205 -6.79 -6.22 23.74
C GLY A 205 -8.11 -5.79 24.40
N SER A 206 -8.75 -4.74 23.88
CA SER A 206 -10.04 -4.27 24.41
C SER A 206 -11.14 -5.33 24.28
N LYS A 207 -11.22 -6.00 23.12
CA LYS A 207 -12.14 -7.14 22.94
C LYS A 207 -11.87 -8.25 23.96
N ALA A 208 -10.62 -8.66 24.11
CA ALA A 208 -10.24 -9.72 25.05
C ALA A 208 -10.56 -9.36 26.51
N VAL A 209 -10.35 -8.10 26.91
CA VAL A 209 -10.71 -7.61 28.26
C VAL A 209 -12.22 -7.61 28.47
N VAL A 210 -13.00 -7.10 27.51
CA VAL A 210 -14.47 -7.06 27.62
C VAL A 210 -15.05 -8.46 27.70
N PHE A 211 -14.70 -9.35 26.78
CA PHE A 211 -15.20 -10.72 26.77
C PHE A 211 -14.68 -11.55 27.95
N GLY A 212 -13.41 -11.36 28.34
CA GLY A 212 -12.82 -12.03 29.51
C GLY A 212 -13.41 -11.57 30.84
N ALA A 213 -13.64 -10.26 31.00
CA ALA A 213 -14.29 -9.69 32.19
C ALA A 213 -15.75 -10.16 32.29
N ALA A 214 -16.49 -10.16 31.18
CA ALA A 214 -17.86 -10.65 31.15
C ALA A 214 -17.96 -12.14 31.53
N ALA A 215 -17.07 -12.99 31.02
CA ALA A 215 -17.02 -14.40 31.39
C ALA A 215 -16.71 -14.61 32.88
N LYS A 216 -15.74 -13.87 33.44
CA LYS A 216 -15.39 -13.94 34.87
C LYS A 216 -16.48 -13.38 35.78
N LEU A 217 -17.12 -12.28 35.38
CA LEU A 217 -18.23 -11.69 36.13
C LEU A 217 -19.41 -12.65 36.20
N LEU A 218 -19.75 -13.34 35.11
CA LEU A 218 -20.80 -14.37 35.12
C LEU A 218 -20.51 -15.50 36.12
N ILE A 219 -19.29 -16.03 36.13
CA ILE A 219 -18.88 -17.08 37.09
C ILE A 219 -18.93 -16.54 38.53
N SER A 220 -18.45 -15.32 38.74
CA SER A 220 -18.48 -14.64 40.04
C SER A 220 -19.91 -14.40 40.53
N ASN A 221 -20.85 -14.05 39.64
CA ASN A 221 -22.26 -13.84 39.99
C ASN A 221 -22.97 -15.12 40.40
N ILE A 222 -22.62 -16.27 39.79
CA ILE A 222 -23.16 -17.57 40.19
C ILE A 222 -22.74 -17.89 41.64
N ILE A 223 -21.48 -17.63 41.99
CA ILE A 223 -20.95 -17.82 43.34
C ILE A 223 -21.60 -16.84 44.33
N MET A 224 -21.71 -15.57 43.95
CA MET A 224 -22.36 -14.53 44.78
C MET A 224 -23.84 -14.82 45.01
N ALA A 225 -24.56 -15.34 44.01
CA ALA A 225 -25.94 -15.77 44.14
C ALA A 225 -26.07 -16.95 45.11
N ALA A 226 -25.17 -17.93 45.05
CA ALA A 226 -25.13 -19.04 46.00
C ALA A 226 -24.88 -18.55 47.44
N PHE A 227 -23.96 -17.60 47.63
CA PHE A 227 -23.71 -16.96 48.93
C PHE A 227 -24.91 -16.15 49.44
N ALA A 228 -25.60 -15.42 48.56
CA ALA A 228 -26.82 -14.69 48.92
C ALA A 228 -27.93 -15.62 49.43
N VAL A 229 -28.09 -16.81 48.82
CA VAL A 229 -29.04 -17.83 49.27
C VAL A 229 -28.64 -18.38 50.65
N VAL A 230 -27.37 -18.63 50.90
CA VAL A 230 -26.87 -19.08 52.22
C VAL A 230 -27.11 -18.01 53.29
N LEU A 231 -26.82 -16.74 53.00
CA LEU A 231 -27.04 -15.63 53.93
C LEU A 231 -28.53 -15.37 54.21
N ALA A 232 -29.41 -15.63 53.23
CA ALA A 232 -30.85 -15.55 53.42
C ALA A 232 -31.35 -16.55 54.49
N THR A 233 -30.72 -17.74 54.58
CA THR A 233 -31.07 -18.74 55.60
C THR A 233 -30.58 -18.37 57.01
N GLN A 234 -29.63 -17.42 57.14
CA GLN A 234 -29.04 -17.00 58.42
C GLN A 234 -29.54 -15.63 58.92
N GLY A 235 -30.54 -15.02 58.26
CA GLY A 235 -31.24 -13.84 58.78
C GLY A 235 -30.56 -12.47 58.56
N PHE A 236 -29.48 -12.40 57.77
CA PHE A 236 -28.77 -11.14 57.47
C PHE A 236 -29.36 -10.38 56.26
N GLN A 237 -30.52 -9.74 56.45
CA GLN A 237 -31.30 -9.15 55.36
C GLN A 237 -30.61 -7.98 54.62
N HIS A 238 -29.88 -7.10 55.32
CA HIS A 238 -29.23 -5.93 54.68
C HIS A 238 -28.03 -6.33 53.82
N THR A 239 -27.24 -7.30 54.29
CA THR A 239 -26.11 -7.86 53.55
C THR A 239 -26.60 -8.65 52.33
N MET A 240 -27.71 -9.36 52.45
CA MET A 240 -28.36 -10.08 51.36
C MET A 240 -28.82 -9.15 50.23
N LEU A 241 -29.46 -8.03 50.53
CA LEU A 241 -29.93 -7.07 49.52
C LEU A 241 -28.78 -6.44 48.72
N PHE A 242 -27.65 -6.17 49.37
CA PHE A 242 -26.44 -5.69 48.70
C PHE A 242 -25.89 -6.72 47.70
N PHE A 243 -25.79 -7.99 48.11
CA PHE A 243 -25.38 -9.06 47.20
C PHE A 243 -26.36 -9.28 46.05
N LEU A 244 -27.67 -9.14 46.31
CA LEU A 244 -28.71 -9.28 45.30
C LEU A 244 -28.57 -8.21 44.19
N GLY A 245 -28.34 -6.95 44.58
CA GLY A 245 -28.12 -5.84 43.64
C GLY A 245 -26.87 -6.02 42.76
N LEU A 246 -25.79 -6.54 43.33
CA LEU A 246 -24.58 -6.90 42.58
C LEU A 246 -24.85 -8.04 41.58
N THR A 247 -25.62 -9.06 41.98
CA THR A 247 -25.99 -10.15 41.07
C THR A 247 -26.86 -9.69 39.91
N THR A 248 -27.84 -8.81 40.10
CA THR A 248 -28.70 -8.31 39.00
C THR A 248 -27.91 -7.49 37.97
N ALA A 249 -27.03 -6.59 38.41
CA ALA A 249 -26.16 -5.83 37.50
C ALA A 249 -25.23 -6.76 36.70
N GLY A 250 -24.72 -7.79 37.37
CA GLY A 250 -23.83 -8.77 36.76
C GLY A 250 -24.51 -9.74 35.78
N PHE A 251 -25.75 -10.17 36.06
CA PHE A 251 -26.55 -10.97 35.12
C PHE A 251 -26.98 -10.17 33.90
N PHE A 252 -27.26 -8.86 34.04
CA PHE A 252 -27.56 -7.99 32.91
C PHE A 252 -26.36 -7.89 31.94
N LEU A 253 -25.16 -7.61 32.46
CA LEU A 253 -23.94 -7.55 31.66
C LEU A 253 -23.59 -8.89 31.01
N GLY A 254 -23.79 -9.99 31.76
CA GLY A 254 -23.57 -11.34 31.27
C GLY A 254 -24.59 -11.82 30.24
N GLY A 255 -25.85 -11.38 30.35
CA GLY A 255 -26.92 -11.64 29.38
C GLY A 255 -26.63 -11.01 28.01
N VAL A 256 -26.07 -9.80 28.00
CA VAL A 256 -25.60 -9.14 26.77
C VAL A 256 -24.51 -9.96 26.07
N VAL A 257 -23.60 -10.58 26.84
CA VAL A 257 -22.53 -11.42 26.26
C VAL A 257 -23.04 -12.79 25.81
N LEU A 258 -24.00 -13.39 26.53
CA LEU A 258 -24.65 -14.62 26.13
C LEU A 258 -25.41 -14.47 24.80
N LEU A 259 -26.10 -13.34 24.61
CA LEU A 259 -26.82 -13.00 23.36
C LEU A 259 -25.89 -12.87 22.14
N VAL A 260 -24.60 -12.60 22.36
CA VAL A 260 -23.62 -12.39 21.28
C VAL A 260 -22.86 -13.67 20.92
N GLY A 261 -22.92 -14.74 21.73
CA GLY A 261 -22.32 -16.01 21.34
C GLY A 261 -21.93 -16.97 22.47
N GLY A 262 -22.63 -17.02 23.60
CA GLY A 262 -22.37 -18.05 24.63
C GLY A 262 -21.07 -17.86 25.45
N ILE A 263 -21.05 -18.40 26.68
CA ILE A 263 -19.94 -18.20 27.65
C ILE A 263 -18.64 -18.91 27.21
N HIS A 264 -18.75 -20.14 26.72
CA HIS A 264 -17.59 -20.95 26.33
C HIS A 264 -16.91 -20.39 25.07
N GLU A 265 -17.72 -19.96 24.11
CA GLU A 265 -17.27 -19.30 22.89
C GLU A 265 -16.71 -17.90 23.17
N ALA A 266 -17.32 -17.10 24.06
CA ALA A 266 -16.77 -15.82 24.49
C ALA A 266 -15.39 -15.96 25.17
N ALA A 267 -15.18 -16.98 26.00
CA ALA A 267 -13.89 -17.26 26.63
C ALA A 267 -12.84 -17.72 25.60
N ALA A 268 -13.23 -18.56 24.64
CA ALA A 268 -12.34 -18.99 23.56
C ALA A 268 -11.94 -17.81 22.66
N VAL A 269 -12.89 -16.97 22.26
CA VAL A 269 -12.66 -15.74 21.47
C VAL A 269 -11.76 -14.77 22.22
N ALA A 270 -12.02 -14.53 23.52
CA ALA A 270 -11.17 -13.70 24.36
C ALA A 270 -9.73 -14.22 24.44
N SER A 271 -9.55 -15.54 24.56
CA SER A 271 -8.21 -16.14 24.60
C SER A 271 -7.45 -15.98 23.28
N GLN A 272 -8.13 -16.14 22.14
CA GLN A 272 -7.53 -15.95 20.82
C GLN A 272 -7.17 -14.49 20.57
N ASP A 273 -8.06 -13.56 20.90
CA ASP A 273 -7.81 -12.12 20.74
C ASP A 273 -6.72 -11.64 21.71
N TRP A 274 -6.61 -12.22 22.90
CA TRP A 274 -5.50 -11.96 23.82
C TRP A 274 -4.16 -12.46 23.28
N GLN A 275 -4.14 -13.65 22.67
CA GLN A 275 -2.94 -14.18 22.00
C GLN A 275 -2.52 -13.31 20.81
N ARG A 276 -3.48 -12.78 20.05
CA ARG A 276 -3.23 -11.80 18.97
C ARG A 276 -2.65 -10.51 19.53
N CYS A 277 -3.29 -9.90 20.53
CA CYS A 277 -2.79 -8.70 21.22
C CYS A 277 -1.35 -8.88 21.72
N ARG A 278 -1.08 -9.99 22.41
CA ARG A 278 0.27 -10.33 22.89
C ARG A 278 1.27 -10.48 21.74
N SER A 279 0.82 -10.99 20.60
CA SER A 279 1.66 -11.14 19.41
C SER A 279 1.96 -9.81 18.73
N TYR A 280 1.02 -8.87 18.71
CA TYR A 280 1.24 -7.48 18.30
C TYR A 280 2.21 -6.77 19.24
N MET A 281 1.97 -6.80 20.54
CA MET A 281 2.86 -6.18 21.55
C MET A 281 4.29 -6.70 21.46
N ARG A 282 4.47 -8.02 21.32
CA ARG A 282 5.80 -8.62 21.13
C ARG A 282 6.48 -8.22 19.81
N SER A 283 5.69 -7.91 18.77
CA SER A 283 6.22 -7.44 17.49
C SER A 283 6.61 -5.96 17.58
N ILE A 284 5.85 -5.15 18.31
CA ILE A 284 6.16 -3.74 18.62
C ILE A 284 7.48 -3.65 19.41
N THR A 285 7.65 -4.48 20.44
CA THR A 285 8.88 -4.51 21.27
C THR A 285 10.03 -5.28 20.62
N SER A 286 9.89 -5.72 19.38
CA SER A 286 10.91 -6.51 18.69
C SER A 286 12.06 -5.63 18.23
N LEU A 287 13.25 -5.85 18.80
CA LEU A 287 14.48 -5.19 18.35
C LEU A 287 14.76 -5.47 16.87
N SER A 288 14.40 -6.65 16.35
CA SER A 288 14.57 -6.97 14.92
C SER A 288 13.70 -6.10 14.01
N LEU A 289 12.50 -5.70 14.44
CA LEU A 289 11.64 -4.80 13.66
C LEU A 289 12.18 -3.36 13.72
N PHE A 290 12.66 -2.95 14.89
CA PHE A 290 13.27 -1.64 15.08
C PHE A 290 14.57 -1.47 14.27
N LEU A 291 15.46 -2.48 14.29
CA LEU A 291 16.70 -2.44 13.51
C LEU A 291 16.45 -2.45 12.01
N HIS A 292 15.35 -3.08 11.56
CA HIS A 292 14.90 -3.02 10.16
C HIS A 292 14.53 -1.59 9.72
N CYS A 293 14.21 -0.70 10.65
CA CYS A 293 13.94 0.72 10.41
C CYS A 293 15.18 1.57 10.16
N MET A 294 16.38 1.07 10.49
CA MET A 294 17.60 1.83 10.29
C MET A 294 18.04 1.77 8.81
N PRO A 295 18.26 2.91 8.13
CA PRO A 295 18.59 2.95 6.70
C PRO A 295 19.81 2.12 6.31
N VAL A 296 20.80 2.00 7.22
CA VAL A 296 22.10 1.38 6.95
C VAL A 296 22.15 -0.10 7.36
N VAL A 297 21.40 -0.49 8.39
CA VAL A 297 21.48 -1.83 9.01
C VAL A 297 20.24 -2.68 8.68
N GLY A 298 19.16 -2.06 8.19
CA GLY A 298 17.87 -2.74 8.10
C GLY A 298 17.84 -3.91 7.13
N SER A 299 18.42 -3.75 5.94
CA SER A 299 18.36 -4.77 4.87
C SER A 299 19.06 -6.10 5.20
N SER A 300 19.97 -6.12 6.17
CA SER A 300 20.69 -7.32 6.60
C SER A 300 20.03 -8.05 7.79
N VAL A 301 18.99 -7.48 8.40
CA VAL A 301 18.34 -8.01 9.60
C VAL A 301 17.09 -8.80 9.23
N GLN A 302 17.08 -10.10 9.53
CA GLN A 302 15.89 -10.95 9.38
C GLN A 302 14.82 -10.62 10.43
N VAL A 303 13.60 -10.34 9.98
CA VAL A 303 12.46 -10.05 10.85
C VAL A 303 11.91 -11.35 11.44
N LYS A 304 12.08 -11.56 12.75
CA LYS A 304 11.73 -12.81 13.46
C LYS A 304 10.25 -13.23 13.37
N ARG A 305 9.33 -12.35 12.96
CA ARG A 305 7.87 -12.59 12.93
C ARG A 305 7.22 -12.23 11.60
N HIS A 306 7.99 -12.40 10.52
CA HIS A 306 7.61 -12.02 9.17
C HIS A 306 6.23 -12.56 8.73
N GLU A 307 5.98 -13.87 8.89
CA GLU A 307 4.71 -14.49 8.47
C GLU A 307 3.48 -13.93 9.21
N PHE A 308 3.61 -13.64 10.51
CA PHE A 308 2.51 -13.08 11.29
C PHE A 308 2.16 -11.67 10.81
N LEU A 309 3.18 -10.84 10.56
CA LEU A 309 3.01 -9.47 10.09
C LEU A 309 2.48 -9.43 8.65
N LEU A 310 2.94 -10.32 7.76
CA LEU A 310 2.38 -10.45 6.41
C LEU A 310 0.88 -10.77 6.42
N ARG A 311 0.44 -11.63 7.35
CA ARG A 311 -0.96 -12.06 7.40
C ARG A 311 -1.89 -11.00 8.01
N HIS A 312 -1.40 -10.20 8.96
CA HIS A 312 -2.27 -9.35 9.78
C HIS A 312 -2.05 -7.85 9.60
N SER A 313 -0.91 -7.40 9.06
CA SER A 313 -0.62 -5.99 8.82
C SER A 313 -0.65 -5.68 7.32
N LEU A 314 -1.43 -4.68 6.95
CA LEU A 314 -1.44 -4.14 5.59
C LEU A 314 -0.22 -3.25 5.36
N VAL A 315 0.15 -2.44 6.34
CA VAL A 315 1.30 -1.53 6.21
C VAL A 315 2.59 -2.33 6.10
N TYR A 316 2.75 -3.43 6.84
CA TYR A 316 3.94 -4.29 6.72
C TYR A 316 4.09 -4.88 5.32
N ARG A 317 2.96 -5.30 4.72
CA ARG A 317 2.93 -5.81 3.35
C ARG A 317 3.32 -4.77 2.32
N ILE A 318 3.11 -3.49 2.57
CA ILE A 318 3.54 -2.40 1.67
C ILE A 318 4.99 -2.00 1.99
N ALA A 319 5.30 -1.81 3.27
CA ALA A 319 6.60 -1.34 3.76
C ALA A 319 7.75 -2.27 3.39
N MET A 320 7.57 -3.60 3.44
CA MET A 320 8.61 -4.57 3.06
C MET A 320 9.04 -4.48 1.59
N TYR A 321 8.23 -3.88 0.72
CA TYR A 321 8.52 -3.73 -0.71
C TYR A 321 9.07 -2.36 -1.05
N CYS A 322 8.71 -1.39 -0.22
CA CYS A 322 9.13 -0.01 -0.28
C CYS A 322 10.53 0.25 0.31
N MET A 323 11.12 -0.76 0.96
CA MET A 323 12.42 -0.73 1.60
C MET A 323 13.41 -1.56 0.81
#